data_AF-A0A932MDG4-F1
#
_entry.id   AF-A0A932MDG4-F1
#
_cell.length_a   1.000
_cell.length_b   1.000
_cell.length_c   1.000
_cell.angle_alpha   90.00
_cell.angle_beta   90.00
_cell.angle_gamma   90.00
#
_symmetry.space_group_name_H-M   'P 1'
#
loop_
_entity.id
_entity.type
_entity.pdbx_description
1 polymer ?
#
loop_
_entity_poly.entity_id
_entity_poly.type
_entity_poly.pdbx_seq_one_letter_code
_entity_poly.pdbx_strand_id
1 'polypeptide(L)' 'NRIMVDLIESGIEAREQQRKRFFELADRLAHSRDAEEQKRLKAELARMTFGE' A
#
# COMPACT_ATOMS: atom_id res chain seq x y z
N ASN A 1 -14.02 27.61 -12.34
CA ASN A 1 -12.66 27.39 -11.80
C ASN A 1 -12.74 26.52 -10.54
N ARG A 2 -12.98 25.20 -10.67
CA ARG A 2 -13.17 24.31 -9.50
C ARG A 2 -12.84 22.82 -9.71
N ILE A 3 -12.51 22.41 -10.95
CA ILE A 3 -12.28 20.99 -11.28
C ILE A 3 -10.90 20.49 -10.85
N MET A 4 -9.92 21.38 -10.63
CA MET A 4 -8.57 20.97 -10.17
C MET A 4 -8.48 20.65 -8.67
N VAL A 5 -9.40 21.12 -7.84
CA VAL A 5 -9.38 20.88 -6.37
C VAL A 5 -9.89 19.48 -6.02
N ASP A 6 -10.95 19.03 -6.68
CA ASP A 6 -11.58 17.72 -6.44
C ASP A 6 -10.65 16.55 -6.82
N LEU A 7 -9.86 16.72 -7.88
CA LEU A 7 -8.84 15.76 -8.33
C LEU A 7 -7.62 15.67 -7.38
N ILE A 8 -7.34 16.73 -6.61
CA ILE A 8 -6.29 16.73 -5.59
C ILE A 8 -6.80 16.06 -4.31
N GLU A 9 -8.04 16.33 -3.88
CA GLU A 9 -8.65 15.67 -2.72
C GLU A 9 -8.81 14.16 -2.95
N SER A 10 -9.37 13.75 -4.09
CA SER A 10 -9.54 12.33 -4.43
C SER A 10 -8.19 11.64 -4.70
N GLY A 11 -7.21 12.37 -5.27
CA GLY A 11 -5.85 11.87 -5.47
C GLY A 11 -5.04 11.72 -4.17
N ILE A 12 -5.29 12.57 -3.17
CA ILE A 12 -4.69 12.47 -1.84
C ILE A 12 -5.31 11.32 -1.06
N GLU A 13 -6.63 11.15 -1.09
CA GLU A 13 -7.30 10.01 -0.43
C GLU A 13 -6.91 8.66 -1.03
N ALA A 14 -6.84 8.56 -2.36
CA ALA A 14 -6.40 7.33 -3.03
C ALA A 14 -4.95 6.99 -2.67
N ARG A 15 -4.05 7.99 -2.63
CA ARG A 15 -2.67 7.78 -2.19
C ARG A 15 -2.58 7.44 -0.72
N GLU A 16 -3.42 8.02 0.13
CA GLU A 16 -3.41 7.74 1.56
C GLU A 16 -3.94 6.35 1.88
N GLN A 17 -4.97 5.88 1.18
CA GLN A 17 -5.47 4.51 1.30
C GLN A 17 -4.42 3.50 0.80
N GLN A 18 -3.75 3.78 -0.32
CA GLN A 18 -2.68 2.94 -0.83
C GLN A 18 -1.50 2.88 0.15
N ARG A 19 -1.18 4.01 0.78
CA ARG A 19 -0.14 4.12 1.82
C ARG A 19 -0.53 3.37 3.09
N LYS A 20 -1.78 3.47 3.55
CA LYS A 20 -2.31 2.72 4.71
C LYS A 20 -2.21 1.21 4.47
N ARG A 21 -2.64 0.72 3.30
CA ARG A 21 -2.54 -0.69 2.94
C ARG A 21 -1.09 -1.18 2.88
N PHE A 22 -0.18 -0.36 2.34
CA PHE A 22 1.24 -0.68 2.32
C PHE A 22 1.82 -0.84 3.73
N PHE A 23 1.50 0.09 4.63
CA PHE A 23 1.96 0.02 6.02
C PHE A 23 1.34 -1.15 6.79
N GLU A 24 0.08 -1.49 6.57
CA GLU A 24 -0.55 -2.68 7.16
C GLU A 24 0.15 -3.97 6.73
N LEU A 25 0.47 -4.10 5.43
CA LEU A 25 1.19 -5.26 4.90
C LEU A 25 2.61 -5.36 5.46
N ALA A 26 3.29 -4.22 5.61
CA ALA A 26 4.62 -4.16 6.22
C ALA A 26 4.61 -4.51 7.72
N ASP A 27 3.62 -4.03 8.47
CA ASP A 27 3.44 -4.37 9.90
C ASP A 27 3.14 -5.87 10.06
N ARG A 28 2.24 -6.40 9.24
CA ARG A 28 1.91 -7.82 9.24
C ARG A 28 3.12 -8.69 8.89
N LEU A 29 3.97 -8.24 7.97
CA LEU A 29 5.24 -8.89 7.64
C LEU A 29 6.21 -8.88 8.82
N ALA A 30 6.31 -7.76 9.54
CA ALA A 30 7.18 -7.62 10.70
C ALA A 30 6.73 -8.48 11.90
N HIS A 31 5.42 -8.65 12.07
CA HIS A 31 4.84 -9.47 13.13
C HIS A 31 4.68 -10.96 12.77
N SER A 32 4.69 -11.30 11.49
CA SER A 32 4.57 -12.70 11.05
C SER A 32 5.86 -13.48 11.34
N ARG A 33 5.74 -14.58 12.07
CA ARG A 33 6.84 -15.52 12.35
C ARG A 33 6.86 -16.73 11.41
N ASP A 34 5.85 -16.83 10.55
CA ASP A 34 5.73 -17.92 9.60
C ASP A 34 6.51 -17.58 8.31
N ALA A 35 7.43 -18.46 7.92
CA ALA A 35 8.31 -18.21 6.78
C ALA A 35 7.56 -18.20 5.45
N GLU A 36 6.47 -18.98 5.31
CA GLU A 36 5.64 -18.97 4.11
C GLU A 36 4.81 -17.69 4.03
N GLU A 37 4.21 -17.27 5.15
CA GLU A 37 3.46 -16.03 5.25
C GLU A 37 4.36 -14.81 4.94
N GLN A 38 5.57 -14.76 5.50
CA GLN A 38 6.51 -13.69 5.18
C GLN A 38 6.87 -13.63 3.69
N LYS A 39 6.98 -14.79 3.03
CA LYS A 39 7.31 -14.85 1.60
C LYS A 39 6.16 -14.30 0.75
N ARG A 40 4.91 -14.61 1.10
CA ARG A 40 3.72 -14.07 0.44
C ARG A 40 3.58 -12.57 0.64
N LEU A 41 3.73 -12.10 1.87
CA LEU A 41 3.65 -10.67 2.21
C LEU A 41 4.76 -9.86 1.50
N LYS A 42 5.98 -10.39 1.40
CA LYS A 42 7.08 -9.76 0.63
C LYS A 42 6.77 -9.66 -0.86
N ALA A 43 6.21 -10.72 -1.46
CA ALA A 43 5.84 -10.71 -2.87
C ALA A 43 4.72 -9.70 -3.17
N GLU A 44 3.73 -9.60 -2.27
CA GLU A 44 2.64 -8.64 -2.38
C GLU A 44 3.11 -7.19 -2.23
N LEU A 45 3.99 -6.92 -1.25
CA LEU A 45 4.66 -5.62 -1.10
C LEU A 45 5.48 -5.25 -2.33
N ALA A 46 6.28 -6.18 -2.87
CA ALA A 46 7.08 -5.94 -4.06
C ALA A 46 6.22 -5.57 -5.28
N ARG A 47 5.09 -6.26 -5.47
CA ARG A 47 4.14 -5.95 -6.55
C ARG A 47 3.49 -4.57 -6.38
N MET A 48 3.20 -4.16 -5.15
CA MET A 48 2.65 -2.83 -4.85
C MET A 48 3.68 -1.70 -5.00
N THR A 49 4.96 -1.96 -4.72
CA THR A 49 6.04 -0.95 -4.80
C THR A 49 6.62 -0.80 -6.19
N PHE A 50 6.91 -1.92 -6.86
CA PHE A 50 7.65 -1.90 -8.12
C PHE A 50 6.74 -1.92 -9.34
N GLY A 51 5.47 -2.33 -9.19
CA GLY A 51 4.64 -2.66 -10.34
C GLY A 51 5.27 -3.78 -11.17
N GLU A 52 4.56 -4.30 -12.15
CA GLU A 52 5.18 -5.05 -13.23
C GLU A 52 5.52 -4.07 -14.37
#